data_AF-A0A967N6N2-F1
#
_entry.id   AF-A0A967N6N2-F1
#
_cell.length_a   1.000
_cell.length_b   1.000
_cell.length_c   1.000
_cell.angle_alpha   90.00
_cell.angle_beta   90.00
_cell.angle_gamma   90.00
#
_symmetry.space_group_name_H-M   'P 1'
#
loop_
_entity.id
_entity.type
_entity.pdbx_description
1 polymer ?
#
loop_
_entity_poly.entity_id
_entity_poly.type
_entity_poly.pdbx_seq_one_letter_code
_entity_poly.pdbx_strand_id
1 'polypeptide(L)'
;MVHLGYGKFWRSDEIVGLSPIEEGRGPGRRTEVFVAGRSEPILASRTERSILQDMAHLPDEEFEVEEARDLMRDLLDDLDDVPQVLRRLLLNEVRLDLDVWERRIRSLLAREGGTDASEDQEDLFSGS
;
A
#
# COMPACT_ATOMS: atom_id res chain seq x y z
N MET A 1 -10.15 10.81 9.14
CA MET A 1 -9.05 10.00 9.73
C MET A 1 -8.22 9.49 8.57
N VAL A 2 -6.91 9.39 8.70
CA VAL A 2 -5.99 8.89 7.69
C VAL A 2 -5.54 7.49 8.09
N HIS A 3 -5.73 6.51 7.21
CA HIS A 3 -5.25 5.15 7.44
C HIS A 3 -3.75 5.09 7.13
N LEU A 4 -2.94 4.60 8.06
CA LEU A 4 -1.48 4.47 7.92
C LEU A 4 -1.04 3.04 7.63
N GLY A 5 -1.99 2.12 7.47
CA GLY A 5 -1.73 0.69 7.28
C GLY A 5 -1.68 -0.11 8.58
N TYR A 6 -1.85 -1.43 8.48
CA TYR A 6 -1.95 -2.36 9.62
C TYR A 6 -2.96 -1.90 10.71
N GLY A 7 -4.09 -1.32 10.30
CA GLY A 7 -5.16 -0.87 11.21
C GLY A 7 -4.79 0.36 12.05
N LYS A 8 -3.71 1.07 11.71
CA LYS A 8 -3.34 2.34 12.35
C LYS A 8 -4.09 3.48 11.68
N PHE A 9 -4.76 4.31 12.47
CA PHE A 9 -5.45 5.50 11.99
C PHE A 9 -4.97 6.71 12.76
N TRP A 10 -4.77 7.83 12.06
CA TRP A 10 -4.40 9.09 12.69
C TRP A 10 -5.26 10.24 12.20
N ARG A 11 -5.32 11.31 12.97
CA ARG A 11 -5.96 12.54 12.52
C ARG A 11 -5.05 13.26 11.53
N SER A 12 -5.61 13.73 10.41
CA SER A 12 -4.85 14.43 9.37
C SER A 12 -4.20 15.71 9.89
N ASP A 13 -4.90 16.46 10.75
CA ASP A 13 -4.43 17.70 11.36
C ASP A 13 -3.35 17.50 12.44
N GLU A 14 -3.08 16.25 12.82
CA GLU A 14 -1.99 15.89 13.74
C GLU A 14 -0.75 15.35 13.02
N ILE A 15 -0.83 15.06 11.71
CA ILE A 15 0.32 14.65 10.91
C ILE A 15 1.09 15.90 10.50
N VAL A 16 2.34 16.00 10.95
CA VAL A 16 3.19 17.18 10.75
C VAL A 16 4.33 16.93 9.74
N GLY A 17 4.51 15.69 9.30
CA GLY A 17 5.51 15.34 8.29
C GLY A 17 5.46 13.89 7.86
N LEU A 18 6.00 13.63 6.66
CA LEU A 18 6.14 12.30 6.07
C LEU A 18 7.57 12.14 5.56
N SER A 19 8.15 10.95 5.72
CA SER A 19 9.48 10.61 5.21
C SER A 19 9.45 9.21 4.61
N PRO A 20 9.57 9.06 3.28
CA PRO A 20 9.70 7.74 2.65
C PRO A 20 10.92 6.99 3.18
N ILE A 21 10.77 5.68 3.38
CA ILE A 21 11.87 4.81 3.81
C ILE A 21 12.54 4.22 2.56
N GLU A 22 13.76 4.65 2.27
CA GLU A 22 14.56 4.19 1.11
C GLU A 22 15.31 2.89 1.41
N GLU A 23 16.03 2.84 2.53
CA GLU A 23 16.90 1.72 2.93
C GLU A 23 16.34 0.96 4.16
N GLY A 24 16.62 -0.34 4.26
CA GLY A 24 16.16 -1.15 5.39
C GLY A 24 14.64 -1.35 5.40
N ARG A 25 14.03 -1.37 4.21
CA ARG A 25 12.61 -1.61 3.99
C ARG A 25 12.26 -3.03 4.47
N GLY A 26 11.74 -3.13 5.69
CA GLY A 26 11.15 -4.35 6.23
C GLY A 26 9.65 -4.43 5.94
N PRO A 27 9.00 -5.54 6.31
CA PRO A 27 7.55 -5.71 6.18
C PRO A 27 6.80 -4.52 6.79
N GLY A 28 5.87 -3.95 6.03
CA GLY A 28 5.03 -2.84 6.48
C GLY A 28 5.75 -1.52 6.78
N ARG A 29 7.02 -1.35 6.36
CA ARG A 29 7.79 -0.12 6.55
C ARG A 29 7.93 0.62 5.24
N ARG A 30 6.99 1.50 4.93
CA ARG A 30 7.02 2.32 3.71
C ARG A 30 7.34 3.79 3.96
N THR A 31 6.74 4.37 5.01
CA THR A 31 6.87 5.79 5.32
C THR A 31 6.93 5.99 6.84
N GLU A 32 7.83 6.86 7.29
CA GLU A 32 7.81 7.40 8.65
C GLU A 32 6.85 8.59 8.72
N VAL A 33 5.86 8.50 9.59
CA VAL A 33 4.83 9.52 9.78
C VAL A 33 5.08 10.25 11.09
N PHE A 34 5.39 11.53 10.99
CA PHE A 34 5.64 12.38 12.15
C PHE A 34 4.33 13.00 12.59
N VAL A 35 4.00 12.83 13.87
CA VAL A 35 2.75 13.32 14.46
C VAL A 35 3.01 14.25 15.63
N ALA A 36 2.14 15.24 15.81
CA ALA A 36 2.23 16.20 16.88
C ALA A 36 2.22 15.49 18.26
N GLY A 37 3.12 15.90 19.16
CA GLY A 37 3.18 15.38 20.53
C GLY A 37 3.85 14.01 20.70
N ARG A 38 4.37 13.41 19.62
CA ARG A 38 5.12 12.14 19.68
C ARG A 38 6.58 12.34 19.26
N SER A 39 7.51 11.78 20.02
CA SER A 39 8.95 11.89 19.74
C SER A 39 9.43 10.92 18.66
N GLU A 40 8.75 9.79 18.49
CA GLU A 40 9.09 8.76 17.51
C GLU A 40 8.05 8.72 16.39
N PRO A 41 8.47 8.56 15.12
CA PRO A 41 7.56 8.48 14.00
C PRO A 41 6.75 7.17 14.04
N ILE A 42 5.55 7.22 13.48
CA ILE A 42 4.74 6.04 13.22
C ILE A 42 5.23 5.43 11.90
N LEU A 43 5.62 4.17 11.93
CA LEU A 43 5.91 3.42 10.71
C LEU A 43 4.60 3.06 10.02
N ALA A 44 4.37 3.67 8.86
CA ALA A 44 3.25 3.38 7.98
C ALA A 44 3.68 2.38 6.91
N SER A 45 2.77 1.48 6.55
CA SER A 45 2.94 0.59 5.41
C SER A 45 2.45 1.17 4.10
N ARG A 46 1.96 2.41 4.14
CA ARG A 46 1.54 3.17 2.97
C ARG A 46 2.63 4.13 2.49
N THR A 47 2.60 4.46 1.21
CA THR A 47 3.52 5.43 0.63
C THR A 47 3.17 6.86 1.05
N GLU A 48 4.15 7.76 1.06
CA GLU A 48 3.93 9.19 1.29
C GLU A 48 2.83 9.75 0.36
N ARG A 49 2.86 9.39 -0.93
CA ARG A 49 1.88 9.84 -1.91
C ARG A 49 0.45 9.45 -1.53
N SER A 50 0.21 8.19 -1.18
CA SER A 50 -1.11 7.69 -0.79
C SER A 50 -1.61 8.41 0.48
N ILE A 51 -0.71 8.64 1.45
CA ILE A 51 -1.05 9.35 2.70
C ILE A 51 -1.40 10.83 2.40
N LEU A 52 -0.65 11.51 1.53
CA LEU A 52 -0.95 12.89 1.13
C LEU A 52 -2.30 13.01 0.41
N GLN A 53 -2.65 12.01 -0.41
CA GLN A 53 -3.93 11.96 -1.12
C GLN A 53 -5.10 11.88 -0.13
N ASP A 54 -5.01 11.01 0.88
CA ASP A 54 -6.00 10.93 1.97
C ASP A 54 -6.11 12.25 2.75
N MET A 55 -4.97 12.87 3.09
CA MET A 55 -4.93 14.13 3.83
C MET A 55 -5.64 15.27 3.06
N ALA A 56 -5.62 15.22 1.72
CA ALA A 56 -6.27 16.19 0.85
C ALA A 56 -7.80 16.02 0.74
N HIS A 57 -8.40 14.99 1.36
CA HIS A 57 -9.85 14.70 1.32
C HIS A 57 -10.40 14.61 -0.12
N LEU A 58 -9.68 13.91 -1.00
CA LEU A 58 -10.16 13.56 -2.35
C LEU A 58 -11.29 12.50 -2.25
N PRO A 59 -12.21 12.39 -3.23
CA PRO A 59 -13.45 11.61 -3.10
C PRO A 59 -13.26 10.13 -2.71
N ASP A 60 -14.18 9.60 -1.89
CA ASP A 60 -14.04 8.35 -1.12
C ASP A 60 -14.04 7.03 -1.95
N GLU A 61 -14.45 7.02 -3.22
CA GLU A 61 -14.58 5.78 -4.02
C GLU A 61 -13.23 5.17 -4.45
N GLU A 62 -12.21 6.00 -4.68
CA GLU A 62 -10.84 5.55 -4.98
C GLU A 62 -10.09 5.10 -3.71
N PHE A 63 -10.54 5.57 -2.54
CA PHE A 63 -9.91 5.30 -1.25
C PHE A 63 -10.09 3.83 -0.80
N GLU A 64 -11.29 3.26 -0.93
CA GLU A 64 -11.54 1.87 -0.52
C GLU A 64 -10.70 0.87 -1.32
N VAL A 65 -10.49 1.16 -2.61
CA VAL A 65 -9.68 0.32 -3.51
C VAL A 65 -8.21 0.42 -3.15
N GLU A 66 -7.67 1.62 -2.92
CA GLU A 66 -6.28 1.78 -2.50
C GLU A 66 -6.01 1.21 -1.10
N GLU A 67 -6.95 1.33 -0.17
CA GLU A 67 -6.85 0.69 1.15
C GLU A 67 -6.78 -0.83 1.03
N ALA A 68 -7.69 -1.43 0.24
CA ALA A 68 -7.66 -2.87 -0.04
C ALA A 68 -6.34 -3.30 -0.70
N ARG A 69 -5.78 -2.47 -1.59
CA ARG A 69 -4.49 -2.73 -2.23
C ARG A 69 -3.33 -2.70 -1.26
N ASP A 70 -3.29 -1.72 -0.38
CA ASP A 70 -2.22 -1.62 0.60
C ASP A 70 -2.26 -2.82 1.56
N LEU A 71 -3.45 -3.24 2.00
CA LEU A 71 -3.61 -4.47 2.78
C LEU A 71 -3.13 -5.72 2.02
N MET A 72 -3.39 -5.80 0.71
CA MET A 72 -2.90 -6.90 -0.13
C MET A 72 -1.39 -6.88 -0.33
N ARG A 73 -0.77 -5.69 -0.43
CA ARG A 73 0.70 -5.53 -0.49
C ARG A 73 1.34 -5.96 0.82
N ASP A 74 0.78 -5.55 1.95
CA ASP A 74 1.23 -5.93 3.28
C ASP A 74 1.14 -7.45 3.49
N LEU A 75 0.03 -8.06 3.07
CA LEU A 75 -0.11 -9.52 3.11
C LEU A 75 0.95 -10.22 2.25
N LEU A 76 1.30 -9.68 1.07
CA LEU A 76 2.35 -10.28 0.23
C LEU A 76 3.73 -10.20 0.88
N ASP A 77 4.06 -9.05 1.49
CA ASP A 77 5.30 -8.89 2.26
C ASP A 77 5.38 -9.92 3.39
N ASP A 78 4.31 -10.05 4.19
CA ASP A 78 4.24 -11.00 5.30
C ASP A 78 4.33 -12.46 4.81
N LEU A 79 3.75 -12.77 3.66
CA LEU A 79 3.83 -14.10 3.05
C LEU A 79 5.27 -14.42 2.59
N ASP A 80 5.99 -13.47 2.00
CA ASP A 80 7.38 -13.67 1.55
C ASP A 80 8.30 -14.12 2.71
N ASP A 81 8.02 -13.70 3.94
CA ASP A 81 8.77 -14.11 5.14
C ASP A 81 8.44 -15.53 5.65
N VAL A 82 7.41 -16.20 5.12
CA VAL A 82 7.00 -17.54 5.56
C VAL A 82 8.04 -18.59 5.16
N PRO A 83 8.66 -19.33 6.11
CA PRO A 83 9.64 -20.36 5.81
C PRO A 83 9.12 -21.48 4.90
N GLN A 84 9.97 -21.96 3.99
CA GLN A 84 9.63 -23.00 3.00
C GLN A 84 9.05 -24.29 3.63
N VAL A 85 9.51 -24.65 4.83
CA VAL A 85 9.00 -25.81 5.56
C VAL A 85 7.53 -25.64 5.94
N LEU A 86 7.13 -24.45 6.39
CA LEU A 86 5.73 -24.14 6.71
C LEU A 86 4.87 -24.10 5.45
N ARG A 87 5.38 -23.53 4.36
CA ARG A 87 4.71 -23.54 3.04
C ARG A 87 4.39 -24.97 2.60
N ARG A 88 5.38 -25.87 2.69
CA ARG A 88 5.20 -27.28 2.33
C ARG A 88 4.21 -28.01 3.24
N LEU A 89 4.19 -27.70 4.54
CA LEU A 89 3.23 -28.28 5.48
C LEU A 89 1.80 -27.83 5.15
N LEU A 90 1.57 -26.53 4.95
CA LEU A 90 0.27 -25.97 4.59
C LEU A 90 -0.27 -26.58 3.28
N LEU A 91 0.61 -26.79 2.30
CA LEU A 91 0.23 -27.44 1.04
C LEU A 91 -0.19 -28.90 1.25
N ASN A 92 0.57 -29.68 2.02
CA ASN A 92 0.34 -31.12 2.15
C ASN A 92 -0.79 -31.47 3.12
N GLU A 93 -0.89 -30.75 4.24
CA GLU A 93 -1.82 -31.06 5.33
C GLU A 93 -3.14 -30.29 5.21
N VAL A 94 -3.08 -29.05 4.70
CA VAL A 94 -4.25 -28.13 4.67
C VAL A 94 -4.71 -27.84 3.23
N ARG A 95 -3.98 -28.32 2.21
CA ARG A 95 -4.21 -28.03 0.78
C ARG A 95 -4.23 -26.53 0.47
N LEU A 96 -3.48 -25.75 1.25
CA LEU A 96 -3.31 -24.32 1.06
C LEU A 96 -1.98 -24.05 0.37
N ASP A 97 -2.04 -23.68 -0.91
CA ASP A 97 -0.86 -23.33 -1.71
C ASP A 97 -0.60 -21.82 -1.66
N LEU A 98 0.34 -21.42 -0.82
CA LEU A 98 0.70 -20.00 -0.65
C LEU A 98 1.32 -19.41 -1.94
N ASP A 99 2.05 -20.20 -2.73
CA ASP A 99 2.69 -19.73 -3.97
C ASP A 99 1.64 -19.44 -5.06
N VAL A 100 0.52 -20.17 -5.06
CA VAL A 100 -0.64 -19.88 -5.93
C VAL A 100 -1.35 -18.60 -5.48
N TRP A 101 -1.59 -18.44 -4.17
CA TRP A 101 -2.28 -17.26 -3.66
C TRP A 101 -1.47 -15.98 -3.85
N GLU A 102 -0.16 -16.00 -3.58
CA GLU A 102 0.72 -14.88 -3.85
C GLU A 102 0.67 -14.45 -5.32
N ARG A 103 0.79 -15.40 -6.26
CA ARG A 103 0.70 -15.10 -7.69
C ARG A 103 -0.65 -14.49 -8.07
N ARG A 104 -1.74 -14.96 -7.46
CA ARG A 104 -3.08 -14.44 -7.72
C ARG A 104 -3.24 -13.02 -7.21
N ILE A 105 -2.76 -12.71 -6.01
CA ILE A 105 -2.82 -11.36 -5.43
C ILE A 105 -1.90 -10.41 -6.23
N ARG A 106 -0.67 -10.83 -6.57
CA ARG A 106 0.23 -10.05 -7.45
C ARG A 106 -0.42 -9.73 -8.80
N SER A 107 -1.11 -10.70 -9.40
CA SER A 107 -1.87 -10.50 -10.65
C SER A 107 -3.02 -9.50 -10.49
N LEU A 108 -3.76 -9.56 -9.38
CA LEU A 108 -4.84 -8.62 -9.10
C LEU A 108 -4.30 -7.19 -8.96
N LEU A 109 -3.21 -7.00 -8.21
CA LEU A 109 -2.55 -5.70 -8.02
C LEU A 109 -1.98 -5.12 -9.32
N ALA A 110 -1.54 -5.97 -10.27
CA ALA A 110 -0.96 -5.52 -11.54
C ALA A 110 -2.01 -5.08 -12.59
N ARG A 111 -3.28 -5.49 -12.46
CA ARG A 111 -4.31 -5.29 -13.48
C ARG A 111 -4.81 -3.84 -13.64
N GLU A 112 -4.55 -2.97 -12.66
CA GLU A 112 -5.10 -1.61 -12.66
C GLU A 112 -4.03 -0.50 -12.71
N GLY A 113 -2.74 -0.83 -12.65
CA GLY A 113 -1.64 0.15 -12.85
C GLY A 113 -1.44 0.58 -14.30
N GLY A 114 -2.36 0.23 -15.21
CA GLY A 114 -2.26 0.45 -16.65
C GLY A 114 -3.30 1.41 -17.25
N THR A 115 -4.16 2.03 -16.44
CA THR A 115 -5.28 2.84 -16.97
C THR A 115 -5.03 4.36 -16.92
N ASP A 116 -3.94 4.84 -16.32
CA ASP A 116 -3.71 6.29 -16.12
C ASP A 116 -2.65 6.93 -17.06
N ALA A 117 -2.36 6.33 -18.22
CA ALA A 117 -1.31 6.84 -19.12
C ALA A 117 -1.77 7.17 -20.54
N SER A 118 -3.07 7.35 -20.80
CA SER A 118 -3.55 7.54 -22.19
C SER A 118 -4.62 8.60 -22.45
N GLU A 119 -4.96 9.52 -21.54
CA GLU A 119 -6.06 10.48 -21.82
C GLU A 119 -5.71 11.98 -21.84
N ASP A 120 -4.45 12.41 -21.63
CA ASP A 120 -4.15 13.86 -21.56
C ASP A 120 -3.19 14.42 -22.65
N GLN A 121 -2.99 13.72 -23.78
CA GLN A 121 -2.01 14.18 -24.78
C GLN A 121 -2.45 14.09 -26.25
N GLU A 122 -3.72 14.32 -26.61
CA GLU A 122 -4.06 14.50 -28.05
C GLU A 122 -4.91 15.73 -28.42
N ASP A 123 -5.50 16.47 -27.47
CA ASP A 123 -6.41 17.59 -27.83
C ASP A 123 -5.80 19.00 -27.87
N LEU A 124 -4.50 19.18 -27.59
CA LEU A 124 -3.88 20.52 -27.59
C LEU A 124 -3.36 21.01 -28.95
N PHE A 125 -3.42 20.20 -30.01
CA PHE A 125 -2.84 20.55 -31.32
C PHE A 125 -3.84 20.62 -32.49
N SER A 126 -5.16 20.59 -32.25
CA SER A 126 -6.17 20.64 -33.32
C SER A 126 -6.65 22.05 -33.71
N GLY A 127 -5.99 23.11 -33.23
CA GLY A 127 -6.36 24.49 -33.53
C GLY A 127 -5.22 25.36 -34.06
N SER A 128 -4.98 25.33 -35.38
CA SER A 128 -4.47 26.47 -36.18
C SER A 128 -4.71 26.25 -37.66
#